data_AF-A0A1C6LLZ6-F1
#
_entry.id   AF-A0A1C6LLZ6-F1
#
_cell.length_a   1.000
_cell.length_b   1.000
_cell.length_c   1.000
_cell.angle_alpha   90.00
_cell.angle_beta   90.00
_cell.angle_gamma   90.00
#
_symmetry.space_group_name_H-M   'P 1'
#
loop_
_entity.id
_entity.type
_entity.pdbx_description
1 polymer ?
#
loop_
_entity_poly.entity_id
_entity_poly.type
_entity_poly.pdbx_seq_one_letter_code
_entity_poly.pdbx_strand_id
1 'polypeptide(L)'
;MNGNFLARHHDQLTAWLRDGEAESLGAFLGAHHESFVLVTTDGAILDLETLRESLRSAGGSQPGLSIQVEEVTSITPEVYRFLERHIVDGSVVGVRVVTAVMKDGLLLGVQETARR
;
A
#
# COMPACT_ATOMS: atom_id res chain seq x y z
N MET A 1 -6.11 -14.11 -9.75
CA MET A 1 -5.24 -14.33 -8.56
C MET A 1 -4.58 -13.00 -8.21
N ASN A 2 -5.29 -12.12 -7.49
CA ASN A 2 -4.84 -10.74 -7.24
C ASN A 2 -4.19 -10.56 -5.86
N GLY A 3 -4.20 -11.60 -5.01
CA GLY A 3 -3.45 -11.56 -3.73
C GLY A 3 -1.93 -11.40 -3.92
N ASN A 4 -1.37 -11.98 -4.99
CA ASN A 4 0.04 -11.79 -5.36
C ASN A 4 0.31 -10.33 -5.80
N PHE A 5 -0.64 -9.68 -6.46
CA PHE A 5 -0.51 -8.27 -6.82
C PHE A 5 -0.44 -7.37 -5.57
N LEU A 6 -1.33 -7.56 -4.60
CA LEU A 6 -1.34 -6.74 -3.38
C LEU A 6 -0.05 -6.91 -2.56
N ALA A 7 0.42 -8.14 -2.39
CA ALA A 7 1.70 -8.38 -1.71
C ALA A 7 2.87 -7.70 -2.44
N ARG A 8 2.99 -7.94 -3.76
CA ARG A 8 4.05 -7.32 -4.58
C ARG A 8 4.00 -5.79 -4.55
N HIS A 9 2.81 -5.20 -4.57
CA HIS A 9 2.62 -3.75 -4.46
C HIS A 9 3.21 -3.20 -3.16
N HIS A 10 2.96 -3.86 -2.02
CA HIS A 10 3.51 -3.45 -0.73
C HIS A 10 5.01 -3.78 -0.61
N ASP A 11 5.51 -4.81 -1.30
CA ASP A 11 6.96 -5.07 -1.41
C ASP A 11 7.67 -3.91 -2.11
N GLN A 12 7.09 -3.36 -3.19
CA GLN A 12 7.66 -2.18 -3.87
C GLN A 12 7.66 -0.94 -2.96
N LEU A 13 6.57 -0.71 -2.21
CA LEU A 13 6.54 0.38 -1.24
C LEU A 13 7.59 0.20 -0.15
N THR A 14 7.74 -1.02 0.34
CA THR A 14 8.74 -1.38 1.35
C THR A 14 10.16 -1.12 0.84
N ALA A 15 10.50 -1.58 -0.37
CA ALA A 15 11.81 -1.36 -0.98
C ALA A 15 12.13 0.14 -1.13
N TRP A 16 11.13 0.95 -1.51
CA TRP A 16 11.29 2.40 -1.53
C TRP A 16 11.54 3.00 -0.14
N LEU A 17 10.63 2.76 0.81
CA LEU A 17 10.68 3.39 2.13
C LEU A 17 11.86 2.91 2.98
N ARG A 18 12.25 1.63 2.85
CA ARG A 18 13.37 1.03 3.59
C ARG A 18 14.71 1.33 2.95
N ASP A 19 14.84 1.07 1.65
CA ASP A 19 16.14 0.99 0.98
C ASP A 19 16.37 2.16 0.00
N GLY A 20 15.33 2.94 -0.32
CA GLY A 20 15.42 4.06 -1.27
C GLY A 20 15.48 3.63 -2.73
N GLU A 21 14.99 2.42 -3.06
CA GLU A 21 15.03 1.88 -4.43
C GLU A 21 14.08 2.65 -5.36
N ALA A 22 14.62 3.54 -6.19
CA ALA A 22 13.84 4.42 -7.06
C ALA A 22 12.97 3.67 -8.09
N GLU A 23 13.44 2.54 -8.60
CA GLU A 23 12.68 1.69 -9.52
C GLU A 23 11.41 1.14 -8.86
N SER A 24 11.50 0.80 -7.57
CA SER A 24 10.35 0.33 -6.79
C SER A 24 9.31 1.42 -6.57
N LEU A 25 9.72 2.68 -6.36
CA LEU A 25 8.76 3.79 -6.32
C LEU A 25 8.00 3.93 -7.65
N GLY A 26 8.72 3.80 -8.78
CA GLY A 26 8.09 3.83 -10.10
C GLY A 26 7.07 2.70 -10.30
N ALA A 27 7.44 1.47 -9.93
CA ALA A 27 6.56 0.32 -10.02
C ALA A 27 5.34 0.43 -9.08
N PHE A 28 5.53 0.92 -7.86
CA PHE A 28 4.46 1.19 -6.90
C PHE A 28 3.48 2.23 -7.46
N LEU A 29 3.97 3.39 -7.89
CA LEU A 29 3.12 4.47 -8.40
C LEU A 29 2.40 4.05 -9.69
N GLY A 30 3.07 3.28 -10.57
CA GLY A 30 2.48 2.76 -11.80
C GLY A 30 1.37 1.71 -11.61
N ALA A 31 1.19 1.19 -10.39
CA ALA A 31 0.14 0.22 -10.07
C ALA A 31 -1.21 0.88 -9.71
N HIS A 32 -1.31 2.21 -9.75
CA HIS A 32 -2.51 2.96 -9.42
C HIS A 32 -3.18 3.51 -10.68
N HIS A 33 -4.51 3.50 -10.68
CA HIS A 33 -5.33 4.13 -11.72
C HIS A 33 -5.23 5.67 -11.60
N GLU A 34 -5.37 6.40 -12.71
CA GLU A 34 -5.25 7.87 -12.71
C GLU A 34 -6.22 8.58 -11.75
N SER A 35 -7.40 8.00 -11.55
CA SER A 35 -8.43 8.47 -10.60
C SER A 35 -8.29 7.86 -9.19
N PHE A 36 -7.10 7.40 -8.79
CA PHE A 36 -6.89 6.73 -7.52
C PHE A 36 -7.19 7.63 -6.31
N VAL A 37 -7.76 7.02 -5.26
CA VAL A 37 -7.96 7.64 -3.96
C VAL A 37 -7.55 6.70 -2.83
N LEU A 38 -6.79 7.21 -1.86
CA LEU A 38 -6.49 6.57 -0.58
C LEU A 38 -7.22 7.30 0.54
N VAL A 39 -7.96 6.56 1.36
CA VAL A 39 -8.42 7.00 2.68
C VAL A 39 -7.54 6.36 3.73
N THR A 40 -6.75 7.17 4.42
CA THR A 40 -5.79 6.75 5.45
C THR A 40 -6.48 6.39 6.76
N THR A 41 -5.72 5.82 7.71
CA THR A 41 -6.25 5.40 9.02
C THR A 41 -6.73 6.56 9.91
N ASP A 42 -6.28 7.79 9.67
CA ASP A 42 -6.74 9.02 10.32
C ASP A 42 -7.89 9.73 9.56
N GLY A 43 -8.33 9.15 8.43
CA GLY A 43 -9.42 9.65 7.60
C GLY A 43 -9.02 10.75 6.61
N ALA A 44 -7.72 11.06 6.46
CA ALA A 44 -7.26 11.90 5.38
C ALA A 44 -7.51 11.22 4.02
N ILE A 45 -7.81 12.03 3.01
CA ILE A 45 -8.05 11.57 1.64
C ILE A 45 -6.91 12.07 0.77
N LEU A 46 -6.17 11.14 0.17
CA LEU A 46 -5.08 11.43 -0.75
C LEU A 46 -5.47 10.97 -2.15
N ASP A 47 -5.37 11.85 -3.13
CA ASP A 47 -5.37 11.46 -4.53
C ASP A 47 -3.98 10.94 -4.95
N LEU A 48 -3.86 10.49 -6.20
CA LEU A 48 -2.61 9.95 -6.73
C LEU A 48 -1.46 10.98 -6.72
N GLU A 49 -1.73 12.24 -7.04
CA GLU A 49 -0.69 13.27 -7.10
C GLU A 49 -0.20 13.67 -5.70
N THR A 50 -1.11 13.74 -4.73
CA THR A 50 -0.76 13.97 -3.32
C THR A 50 0.05 12.81 -2.75
N LEU A 51 -0.32 11.56 -3.09
CA LEU A 51 0.45 10.38 -2.73
C LEU A 51 1.85 10.39 -3.38
N ARG A 52 1.93 10.77 -4.65
CA ARG A 52 3.21 10.91 -5.37
C ARG A 52 4.12 11.95 -4.73
N GLU A 53 3.55 13.10 -4.37
CA GLU A 53 4.28 14.17 -3.69
C GLU A 53 4.84 13.71 -2.35
N SER A 54 4.00 13.08 -1.52
CA SER A 54 4.40 12.63 -0.18
C SER A 54 5.52 11.59 -0.21
N LEU A 55 5.53 10.73 -1.25
CA LEU A 55 6.54 9.70 -1.41
C LEU A 55 7.83 10.19 -2.05
N ARG A 56 7.86 11.36 -2.73
CA ARG A 56 9.00 11.79 -3.56
C ARG A 56 10.32 11.85 -2.79
N SER A 57 10.29 12.29 -1.54
CA SER A 57 11.48 12.40 -0.68
C SER A 57 11.50 11.37 0.46
N ALA A 58 10.63 10.36 0.43
CA ALA A 58 10.49 9.38 1.50
C ALA A 58 11.41 8.16 1.35
N GLY A 59 12.23 8.12 0.30
CA GLY A 59 13.13 6.99 0.01
C GLY A 59 14.14 6.77 1.12
N GLY A 60 14.20 5.55 1.65
CA GLY A 60 15.09 5.20 2.77
C GLY A 60 14.75 5.88 4.10
N SER A 61 13.58 6.51 4.22
CA SER A 61 13.17 7.22 5.45
C SER A 61 12.77 6.27 6.60
N GLN A 62 12.52 5.00 6.31
CA GLN A 62 12.13 3.99 7.30
C GLN A 62 13.02 2.75 7.23
N PRO A 63 14.30 2.83 7.66
CA PRO A 63 15.16 1.67 7.79
C PRO A 63 14.50 0.58 8.65
N GLY A 64 14.73 -0.70 8.29
CA GLY A 64 14.17 -1.84 9.01
C GLY A 64 12.68 -2.12 8.75
N LEU A 65 12.00 -1.31 7.93
CA LEU A 65 10.59 -1.51 7.59
C LEU A 65 10.36 -2.78 6.75
N SER A 66 9.29 -3.49 7.09
CA SER A 66 8.67 -4.52 6.27
C SER A 66 7.15 -4.39 6.37
N ILE A 67 6.46 -4.49 5.23
CA ILE A 67 5.01 -4.48 5.17
C ILE A 67 4.54 -5.84 4.70
N GLN A 68 3.70 -6.51 5.50
CA GLN A 68 3.15 -7.82 5.18
C GLN A 68 1.67 -7.72 4.86
N VAL A 69 1.26 -8.35 3.76
CA VAL A 69 -0.13 -8.49 3.33
C VAL A 69 -0.59 -9.92 3.61
N GLU A 70 -1.64 -10.05 4.42
CA GLU A 70 -2.14 -11.32 4.91
C GLU A 70 -3.67 -11.39 4.86
N GLU A 71 -4.24 -12.57 5.07
CA GLU A 71 -5.70 -12.78 5.15
C GLU A 71 -6.48 -12.21 3.95
N VAL A 72 -5.87 -12.24 2.75
CA VAL A 72 -6.47 -11.65 1.54
C VAL A 72 -7.75 -12.40 1.17
N THR A 73 -8.85 -11.64 1.10
CA THR A 73 -10.18 -12.11 0.76
C THR A 73 -10.72 -11.30 -0.42
N SER A 74 -11.17 -11.99 -1.48
CA SER A 74 -11.93 -11.37 -2.57
C SER A 74 -13.37 -11.17 -2.09
N ILE A 75 -13.84 -9.92 -2.04
CA ILE A 75 -15.26 -9.61 -1.77
C ILE A 75 -16.04 -9.72 -3.09
N THR A 76 -15.50 -9.11 -4.14
CA THR A 76 -15.93 -9.26 -5.54
C THR A 76 -14.68 -9.51 -6.40
N PRO A 77 -14.80 -9.72 -7.72
CA PRO A 77 -13.62 -9.81 -8.59
C PRO A 77 -12.71 -8.57 -8.55
N GLU A 78 -13.28 -7.40 -8.29
CA GLU A 78 -12.60 -6.10 -8.25
C GLU A 78 -12.29 -5.62 -6.83
N VAL A 79 -12.99 -6.11 -5.80
CA VAL A 79 -12.85 -5.61 -4.42
C VAL A 79 -12.21 -6.66 -3.52
N TYR A 80 -11.16 -6.26 -2.82
CA TYR A 80 -10.37 -7.11 -1.92
C TYR A 80 -10.36 -6.52 -0.52
N ARG A 81 -10.32 -7.41 0.48
CA ARG A 81 -10.03 -7.06 1.87
C ARG A 81 -8.84 -7.86 2.35
N PHE A 82 -7.93 -7.22 3.07
CA PHE A 82 -6.76 -7.89 3.63
C PHE A 82 -6.34 -7.26 4.95
N LEU A 83 -5.51 -7.99 5.69
CA LEU A 83 -4.81 -7.48 6.85
C LEU A 83 -3.42 -7.04 6.41
N GLU A 84 -3.01 -5.87 6.84
CA GLU A 84 -1.68 -5.34 6.59
C GLU A 84 -0.96 -5.10 7.90
N ARG A 85 0.29 -5.58 8.00
CA ARG A 85 1.14 -5.46 9.18
C ARG A 85 2.40 -4.67 8.84
N HIS A 86 2.63 -3.61 9.59
CA HIS A 86 3.85 -2.80 9.52
C HIS A 86 4.79 -3.30 10.60
N ILE A 87 5.99 -3.71 10.19
CA ILE A 87 7.00 -4.30 11.02
C ILE A 87 8.27 -3.46 10.90
N VAL A 88 8.86 -3.08 12.02
CA VAL A 88 10.15 -2.38 12.07
C VAL A 88 11.06 -3.17 12.99
N ASP A 89 12.24 -3.55 12.49
CA ASP A 89 13.25 -4.32 13.23
C ASP A 89 12.67 -5.58 13.92
N GLY A 90 11.77 -6.27 13.21
CA GLY A 90 11.11 -7.49 13.67
C GLY A 90 9.93 -7.29 14.63
N SER A 91 9.62 -6.05 15.01
CA SER A 91 8.47 -5.72 15.88
C SER A 91 7.29 -5.18 15.08
N VAL A 92 6.09 -5.68 15.34
CA VAL A 92 4.86 -5.13 14.74
C VAL A 92 4.55 -3.76 15.37
N VAL A 93 4.59 -2.71 14.57
CA VAL A 93 4.34 -1.32 15.00
C VAL A 93 2.98 -0.78 14.53
N GLY A 94 2.36 -1.46 13.57
CA GLY A 94 1.06 -1.08 13.05
C GLY A 94 0.34 -2.28 12.44
N VAL A 95 -0.98 -2.31 12.63
CA VAL A 95 -1.86 -3.28 11.97
C VAL A 95 -3.06 -2.53 11.43
N ARG A 96 -3.39 -2.75 10.16
CA ARG A 96 -4.56 -2.15 9.53
C ARG A 96 -5.35 -3.18 8.74
N VAL A 97 -6.66 -3.03 8.74
CA VAL A 97 -7.56 -3.72 7.82
C VAL A 97 -7.73 -2.81 6.62
N VAL A 98 -7.54 -3.35 5.43
CA VAL A 98 -7.55 -2.58 4.19
C VAL A 98 -8.62 -3.13 3.25
N THR A 99 -9.37 -2.23 2.61
CA THR A 99 -10.20 -2.55 1.45
C THR A 99 -9.60 -1.88 0.23
N ALA A 100 -9.29 -2.68 -0.78
CA ALA A 100 -8.77 -2.23 -2.07
C ALA A 100 -9.80 -2.48 -3.18
N VAL A 101 -10.04 -1.47 -4.00
CA VAL A 101 -10.87 -1.53 -5.20
C VAL A 101 -9.95 -1.47 -6.40
N MET A 102 -10.13 -2.41 -7.32
CA MET A 102 -9.35 -2.55 -8.55
C MET A 102 -10.18 -2.12 -9.76
N LYS A 103 -9.51 -1.57 -10.77
CA LYS A 103 -10.08 -1.31 -12.09
C LYS A 103 -9.00 -1.53 -13.15
N ASP A 104 -9.30 -2.35 -14.15
CA ASP A 104 -8.37 -2.65 -15.27
C ASP A 104 -6.98 -3.14 -14.79
N GLY A 105 -6.94 -3.88 -13.68
CA GLY A 105 -5.71 -4.38 -13.08
C GLY A 105 -4.92 -3.38 -12.23
N LEU A 106 -5.43 -2.15 -12.06
CA LEU A 106 -4.83 -1.09 -11.25
C LEU A 106 -5.65 -0.81 -9.99
N LEU A 107 -5.01 -0.26 -8.96
CA LEU A 107 -5.70 0.22 -7.77
C LEU A 107 -6.50 1.48 -8.10
N LEU A 108 -7.83 1.39 -7.98
CA LEU A 108 -8.73 2.53 -8.10
C LEU A 108 -8.95 3.21 -6.75
N GLY A 109 -8.96 2.46 -5.66
CA GLY A 109 -9.12 3.06 -4.34
C GLY A 109 -8.68 2.14 -3.22
N VAL A 110 -8.20 2.73 -2.15
CA VAL A 110 -7.83 2.03 -0.92
C VAL A 110 -8.45 2.76 0.26
N GLN A 111 -9.02 2.01 1.19
CA GLN A 111 -9.43 2.52 2.49
C GLN A 111 -8.77 1.69 3.58
N GLU A 112 -8.15 2.38 4.51
CA GLU A 112 -7.42 1.78 5.63
C GLU A 112 -8.15 2.02 6.94
N THR A 113 -8.11 1.04 7.83
CA THR A 113 -8.64 1.18 9.19
C THR A 113 -7.66 0.55 10.16
N ALA A 114 -7.16 1.35 11.10
CA ALA A 114 -6.28 0.85 12.14
C ALA A 114 -6.99 -0.23 12.98
N ARG A 115 -6.31 -1.35 13.20
CA ARG A 115 -6.75 -2.42 14.10
C ARG A 115 -6.14 -2.14 15.48
N ARG A 116 -7.00 -1.80 16.44
CA ARG A 116 -6.64 -1.61 17.84
C ARG A 116 -6.49 -2.94 18.56
#